data_AF-A0A3B9IG17-F1
#
_entry.id   AF-A0A3B9IG17-F1
#
_cell.length_a   1.000
_cell.length_b   1.000
_cell.length_c   1.000
_cell.angle_alpha   90.00
_cell.angle_beta   90.00
_cell.angle_gamma   90.00
#
_symmetry.space_group_name_H-M   'P 1'
#
loop_
_entity.id
_entity.type
_entity.pdbx_description
1 polymer ?
#
loop_
_entity_poly.entity_id
_entity_poly.type
_entity_poly.pdbx_seq_one_letter_code
_entity_poly.pdbx_strand_id
1 'polypeptide(L)'
;CVEAWSMVVPWSGFPLADLVKLAQPKAGAKYLRMETFEDREMAHGQRSIWLPWPYVEGLTMAEATNDLAFIATGIYGKPLPRQHGAPLRLVVPWKYGFKSI
;
A
#
# COMPACT_ATOMS: atom_id res chain seq x y z
N CYS A 1 6.91 -2.54 12.26
CA CYS A 1 7.97 -2.53 11.23
C CYS A 1 8.77 -3.83 11.34
N VAL A 2 9.45 -4.25 10.27
CA VAL A 2 10.39 -5.38 10.32
C VAL A 2 11.57 -5.11 11.27
N GLU A 3 11.88 -3.83 11.50
CA GLU A 3 12.91 -3.32 12.40
C GLU A 3 12.50 -3.39 13.89
N ALA A 4 11.61 -4.30 14.28
CA ALA A 4 11.22 -4.59 15.67
C ALA A 4 10.56 -3.45 16.47
N TRP A 5 9.95 -2.45 15.82
CA TRP A 5 9.09 -1.45 16.45
C TRP A 5 7.65 -1.50 15.93
N SER A 6 6.66 -1.04 16.71
CA SER A 6 5.24 -1.07 16.34
C SER A 6 4.50 0.22 16.72
N MET A 7 3.33 0.40 16.12
CA MET A 7 2.41 1.51 16.42
C MET A 7 0.97 1.00 16.30
N VAL A 8 0.06 1.62 17.06
CA VAL A 8 -1.39 1.49 16.87
C VAL A 8 -1.87 2.79 16.25
N VAL A 9 -2.54 2.71 15.10
CA VAL A 9 -2.84 3.89 14.28
C VAL A 9 -4.31 3.87 13.85
N PRO A 10 -5.08 4.94 14.10
CA PRO A 10 -6.46 5.07 13.64
C PRO A 10 -6.47 5.52 12.16
N TRP A 11 -6.34 4.55 11.27
CA TRP A 11 -6.47 4.77 9.83
C TRP A 11 -7.92 5.01 9.41
N SER A 12 -8.11 5.65 8.28
CA SER A 12 -9.39 5.74 7.56
C SER A 12 -9.16 5.41 6.09
N GLY A 13 -10.11 4.73 5.46
CA GLY A 13 -9.92 4.18 4.13
C GLY A 13 -11.11 3.33 3.68
N PHE A 14 -10.87 2.47 2.70
CA PHE A 14 -11.86 1.51 2.18
C PHE A 14 -11.23 0.13 1.97
N PRO A 15 -12.01 -0.96 2.03
CA PRO A 15 -11.51 -2.32 1.84
C PRO A 15 -10.84 -2.52 0.48
N LEU A 16 -9.67 -3.19 0.44
CA LEU A 16 -9.00 -3.49 -0.82
C LEU A 16 -9.83 -4.45 -1.68
N ALA A 17 -10.57 -5.35 -1.04
CA ALA A 17 -11.47 -6.28 -1.70
C ALA A 17 -12.51 -5.57 -2.59
N ASP A 18 -13.01 -4.41 -2.19
CA ASP A 18 -13.98 -3.64 -2.98
C ASP A 18 -13.36 -3.05 -4.25
N LEU A 19 -12.11 -2.60 -4.17
CA LEU A 19 -11.36 -2.14 -5.35
C LEU A 19 -11.03 -3.29 -6.30
N VAL A 20 -10.63 -4.44 -5.76
CA VAL A 20 -10.39 -5.66 -6.54
C VAL A 20 -11.68 -6.10 -7.24
N LYS A 21 -12.81 -6.07 -6.53
CA LYS A 21 -14.13 -6.41 -7.09
C LYS A 21 -14.53 -5.44 -8.21
N LEU A 22 -14.31 -4.14 -8.02
CA LEU A 22 -14.57 -3.11 -9.03
C LEU A 22 -13.76 -3.36 -10.31
N ALA A 23 -12.51 -3.81 -10.18
CA ALA A 23 -11.63 -4.07 -11.32
C ALA A 23 -11.97 -5.36 -12.10
N GLN A 24 -12.83 -6.23 -11.57
CA GLN A 24 -13.27 -7.49 -12.22
C GLN A 24 -12.11 -8.32 -12.81
N PRO A 25 -11.15 -8.79 -11.98
CA PRO A 25 -10.01 -9.54 -12.47
C PRO A 25 -10.45 -10.81 -13.18
N LYS A 26 -9.72 -11.18 -14.25
CA LYS A 26 -9.93 -12.45 -14.95
C LYS A 26 -9.72 -13.63 -14.00
N ALA A 27 -10.43 -14.74 -14.22
CA ALA A 27 -10.39 -15.94 -13.38
C ALA A 27 -8.97 -16.52 -13.15
N GLY A 28 -8.02 -16.25 -14.05
CA GLY A 28 -6.63 -16.69 -13.92
C GLY A 28 -5.71 -15.76 -13.11
N ALA A 29 -6.20 -14.63 -12.60
CA ALA A 29 -5.40 -13.71 -11.81
C ALA A 29 -5.01 -14.35 -10.47
N LYS A 30 -3.70 -14.37 -10.16
CA LYS A 30 -3.15 -14.99 -8.95
C LYS A 30 -2.58 -13.99 -7.95
N TYR A 31 -2.17 -12.82 -8.45
CA TYR A 31 -1.49 -11.80 -7.67
C TYR A 31 -1.96 -10.41 -8.08
N LEU A 32 -1.99 -9.51 -7.10
CA LEU A 32 -2.11 -8.07 -7.27
C LEU A 32 -0.70 -7.47 -7.14
N ARG A 33 -0.24 -6.78 -8.19
CA ARG A 33 1.01 -6.01 -8.19
C ARG A 33 0.69 -4.53 -8.07
N MET A 34 1.40 -3.84 -7.20
CA MET A 34 1.22 -2.42 -6.92
C MET A 34 2.56 -1.71 -7.11
N GLU A 35 2.50 -0.49 -7.64
CA GLU A 35 3.66 0.37 -7.88
C GLU A 35 3.38 1.75 -7.27
N THR A 36 4.38 2.33 -6.61
CA THR A 36 4.31 3.75 -6.22
C THR A 36 4.48 4.65 -7.44
N PHE A 37 4.17 5.94 -7.28
CA PHE A 37 4.53 6.93 -8.28
C PHE A 37 6.05 6.98 -8.53
N GLU A 38 6.43 7.41 -9.73
CA GLU A 38 7.81 7.71 -10.09
C GLU A 38 7.91 9.16 -10.58
N ASP A 39 8.60 9.98 -9.81
CA ASP A 39 8.94 11.36 -10.13
C ASP A 39 10.25 11.72 -9.42
N ARG A 40 11.37 11.61 -10.14
CA ARG A 40 12.72 11.83 -9.59
C ARG A 40 13.03 13.31 -9.38
N GLU A 41 12.21 14.22 -9.89
CA GLU A 41 12.32 15.65 -9.61
C GLU A 41 11.62 16.00 -8.31
N MET A 42 10.39 15.52 -8.09
CA MET A 42 9.66 15.74 -6.85
C MET A 42 10.23 14.90 -5.68
N ALA A 43 10.52 13.62 -5.93
CA ALA A 43 10.99 12.67 -4.94
C ALA A 43 12.47 12.35 -5.18
N HIS A 44 13.37 13.25 -4.76
CA HIS A 44 14.82 13.10 -4.97
C HIS A 44 15.41 11.78 -4.47
N GLY A 45 14.81 11.15 -3.45
CA GLY A 45 15.20 9.82 -2.97
C GLY A 45 15.15 8.73 -4.05
N GLN A 46 14.31 8.89 -5.08
CA GLN A 46 14.22 8.00 -6.24
C GLN A 46 15.43 8.08 -7.18
N ARG A 47 16.38 8.98 -6.92
CA ARG A 47 17.68 9.02 -7.62
C ARG A 47 18.70 8.03 -7.05
N SER A 48 18.43 7.52 -5.85
CA SER A 48 19.25 6.53 -5.15
C SER A 48 19.31 5.21 -5.91
N ILE A 49 20.45 4.52 -5.81
CA ILE A 49 20.68 3.18 -6.40
C ILE A 49 20.43 2.02 -5.42
N TRP A 50 20.21 2.31 -4.13
CA TRP A 50 20.10 1.28 -3.09
C TRP A 50 18.81 0.46 -3.17
N LEU A 51 17.81 0.96 -3.90
CA LEU A 51 16.53 0.29 -4.14
C LEU A 51 16.11 0.54 -5.58
N PRO A 52 15.59 -0.46 -6.31
CA PRO A 52 14.96 -0.20 -7.60
C PRO A 52 13.72 0.67 -7.40
N TRP A 53 13.61 1.72 -8.20
CA TRP A 53 12.44 2.60 -8.26
C TRP A 53 11.68 2.35 -9.57
N PRO A 54 10.33 2.54 -9.59
CA PRO A 54 9.48 2.85 -8.44
C PRO A 54 9.42 1.70 -7.43
N TYR A 55 8.95 1.97 -6.21
CA TYR A 55 8.77 0.91 -5.23
C TYR A 55 7.63 0.00 -5.66
N VAL A 56 7.85 -1.31 -5.61
CA VAL A 56 6.91 -2.33 -6.10
C VAL A 56 6.63 -3.32 -5.00
N GLU A 57 5.35 -3.65 -4.82
CA GLU A 57 4.92 -4.69 -3.91
C GLU A 57 3.82 -5.58 -4.51
N GLY A 58 3.60 -6.73 -3.88
CA GLY A 58 2.61 -7.69 -4.34
C GLY A 58 1.88 -8.43 -3.23
N LEU A 59 0.63 -8.79 -3.50
CA LEU A 59 -0.19 -9.68 -2.68
C LEU A 59 -0.73 -10.81 -3.53
N THR A 60 -0.96 -11.98 -2.95
CA THR A 60 -1.83 -12.98 -3.57
C THR A 60 -3.25 -12.44 -3.68
N MET A 61 -4.06 -12.96 -4.60
CA MET A 61 -5.48 -12.57 -4.67
C MET A 61 -6.21 -12.84 -3.34
N ALA A 62 -5.90 -13.94 -2.65
CA ALA A 62 -6.50 -14.27 -1.35
C ALA A 62 -6.18 -13.22 -0.27
N GLU A 63 -4.96 -12.68 -0.26
CA GLU A 63 -4.58 -11.59 0.65
C GLU A 63 -5.19 -10.26 0.24
N ALA A 64 -5.24 -9.97 -1.07
CA ALA A 64 -5.82 -8.75 -1.60
C ALA A 64 -7.33 -8.65 -1.35
N THR A 65 -8.02 -9.78 -1.26
CA THR A 65 -9.46 -9.86 -0.95
C THR A 65 -9.74 -10.20 0.51
N ASN A 66 -8.75 -10.14 1.40
CA ASN A 66 -8.95 -10.35 2.82
C ASN A 66 -9.59 -9.10 3.47
N ASP A 67 -10.54 -9.30 4.39
CA ASP A 67 -11.29 -8.22 5.05
C ASP A 67 -10.43 -7.23 5.84
N LEU A 68 -9.22 -7.63 6.25
CA LEU A 68 -8.29 -6.79 7.01
C LEU A 68 -7.39 -5.93 6.11
N ALA A 69 -7.31 -6.21 4.80
CA ALA A 69 -6.52 -5.38 3.87
C ALA A 69 -7.37 -4.22 3.35
N PHE A 70 -6.81 -3.01 3.41
CA PHE A 70 -7.51 -1.81 2.99
C PHE A 70 -6.57 -0.77 2.37
N ILE A 71 -7.14 0.15 1.61
CA ILE A 71 -6.45 1.33 1.11
C ILE A 71 -6.76 2.49 2.04
N ALA A 72 -5.73 2.98 2.74
CA ALA A 72 -5.81 4.16 3.58
C ALA A 72 -5.84 5.43 2.72
N THR A 73 -6.78 6.32 3.06
CA THR A 73 -6.92 7.67 2.51
C THR A 73 -6.79 8.74 3.60
N GLY A 74 -6.77 8.34 4.87
CA GLY A 74 -6.69 9.23 6.02
C GLY A 74 -6.06 8.60 7.26
N ILE A 75 -5.66 9.46 8.19
CA ILE A 75 -5.05 9.11 9.47
C ILE A 75 -5.49 10.13 10.53
N TYR A 76 -5.89 9.67 11.73
CA TYR A 76 -6.37 10.55 12.81
C TYR A 76 -7.49 11.53 12.38
N GLY A 77 -8.44 11.06 11.56
CA GLY A 77 -9.59 11.85 11.10
C GLY A 77 -9.27 12.93 10.07
N LYS A 78 -8.06 12.94 9.50
CA LYS A 78 -7.62 13.89 8.46
C LYS A 78 -7.17 13.13 7.20
N PRO A 79 -7.13 13.80 6.02
CA PRO A 79 -6.52 13.24 4.83
C PRO A 79 -5.08 12.79 5.09
N LEU A 80 -4.65 11.75 4.39
CA LEU A 80 -3.32 11.18 4.53
C LEU A 80 -2.24 12.24 4.23
N PRO A 81 -1.27 12.48 5.13
CA PRO A 81 -0.13 13.35 4.84
C PRO A 81 0.85 12.69 3.86
N ARG A 82 1.62 13.49 3.10
CA ARG A 82 2.58 12.99 2.10
C ARG A 82 3.60 12.00 2.68
N GLN A 83 4.10 12.23 3.90
CA GLN A 83 5.05 11.34 4.58
C GLN A 83 4.46 9.96 4.91
N HIS A 84 3.14 9.81 4.88
CA HIS A 84 2.44 8.54 5.07
C HIS A 84 1.93 7.96 3.74
N GLY A 85 2.47 8.36 2.59
CA GLY A 85 2.12 7.76 1.30
C GLY A 85 0.81 8.29 0.71
N ALA A 86 0.47 9.56 0.94
CA ALA A 86 -0.69 10.18 0.31
C ALA A 86 -0.64 10.12 -1.24
N PRO A 87 -1.80 10.09 -1.92
CA PRO A 87 -3.16 10.11 -1.35
C PRO A 87 -3.72 8.72 -1.00
N LEU A 88 -3.06 7.65 -1.43
CA LEU A 88 -3.51 6.26 -1.27
C LEU A 88 -2.33 5.41 -0.80
N ARG A 89 -2.54 4.67 0.29
CA ARG A 89 -1.56 3.73 0.85
C ARG A 89 -2.21 2.40 1.15
N LEU A 90 -1.57 1.31 0.76
CA LEU A 90 -1.97 -0.02 1.19
C LEU A 90 -1.69 -0.19 2.69
N VAL A 91 -2.62 -0.82 3.42
CA VAL A 91 -2.38 -1.29 4.79
C VAL A 91 -2.73 -2.78 4.88
N VAL A 92 -1.74 -3.58 5.30
CA VAL A 92 -1.86 -5.04 5.51
C VAL A 92 -1.42 -5.36 6.93
N PRO A 93 -2.32 -5.27 7.93
CA PRO A 93 -1.94 -5.19 9.34
C PRO A 93 -1.27 -6.45 9.90
N TRP A 94 -1.44 -7.62 9.25
CA TRP A 94 -0.82 -8.88 9.66
C TRP A 94 0.56 -9.13 9.05
N LYS A 95 1.07 -8.21 8.23
CA LYS A 95 2.40 -8.29 7.62
C LYS A 95 3.33 -7.19 8.14
N TYR A 96 4.62 -7.35 7.88
CA TYR A 96 5.59 -6.29 8.16
C TYR A 96 5.32 -5.03 7.33
N GLY A 97 5.71 -3.88 7.89
CA GLY A 97 5.36 -2.56 7.35
C GLY A 97 5.78 -2.29 5.90
N PHE A 98 6.86 -2.92 5.42
CA PHE A 98 7.31 -2.74 4.02
C PHE A 98 6.28 -3.28 3.00
N LYS A 99 5.45 -4.25 3.39
CA LYS A 99 4.36 -4.77 2.53
C LYS A 99 3.26 -3.75 2.27
N SER A 100 3.14 -2.75 3.13
CA SER A 100 2.16 -1.67 3.04
C SER A 100 2.78 -0.55 2.20
N ILE A 101 2.65 -0.68 0.87
CA ILE A 101 3.12 0.27 -0.14
C ILE A 101 2.36 1.60 -0.06
#